data_AF-A0A2K3D8R7-F1
#
_entry.id   AF-A0A2K3D8R7-F1
#
_cell.length_a   1.000
_cell.length_b   1.000
_cell.length_c   1.000
_cell.angle_alpha   90.00
_cell.angle_beta   90.00
_cell.angle_gamma   90.00
#
_symmetry.space_group_name_H-M   'P 1'
#
loop_
_entity.id
_entity.type
_entity.pdbx_description
1 polymer ?
#
loop_
_entity_poly.entity_id
_entity_poly.type
_entity_poly.pdbx_seq_one_letter_code
_entity_poly.pdbx_strand_id
1 'polypeptide(L)'
;MLSQAAVSFRSRYSSALLAAAAVSGTAYAALNREGTSVAHAEAAKPASTTALDPNEFRAFKLKEKKQLTKNTFLYRFELPDNQTSGIFTASCLVTRAMLKAKPEDDKPKISLVYASVSESDIILKDKLDALAAAHPAQLSVHYVVDKAAWGGLFWKGSQGRVSKELLAAQLPAASKDSLVMVCGPPGMMVAVSGNKAPDYSQGEVSGLLKELGFDSSNVYKF
;
A
#
# COMPACT_ATOMS: atom_id res chain seq x y z
N MET A 1 29.54 16.13 56.58
CA MET A 1 28.56 17.20 56.89
C MET A 1 29.16 18.52 56.45
N LEU A 2 28.86 18.97 55.22
CA LEU A 2 29.38 20.22 54.66
C LEU A 2 28.22 21.22 54.59
N SER A 3 28.38 22.32 55.33
CA SER A 3 27.42 23.40 55.50
C SER A 3 27.41 24.32 54.29
N GLN A 4 26.20 24.66 53.81
CA GLN A 4 25.97 25.67 52.79
C GLN A 4 26.24 27.08 53.35
N ALA A 5 26.77 27.97 52.51
CA ALA A 5 26.79 29.41 52.75
C ALA A 5 26.37 30.13 51.46
N ALA A 6 25.21 30.77 51.52
CA ALA A 6 24.67 31.64 50.49
C ALA A 6 25.39 32.99 50.53
N VAL A 7 25.85 33.47 49.37
CA VAL A 7 26.42 34.82 49.22
C VAL A 7 25.38 35.72 48.58
N SER A 8 24.87 36.66 49.37
CA SER A 8 24.08 37.80 48.91
C SER A 8 25.02 38.88 48.35
N PHE A 9 24.76 39.38 47.15
CA PHE A 9 25.38 40.61 46.66
C PHE A 9 24.31 41.63 46.29
N ARG A 10 24.25 42.71 47.07
CA ARG A 10 23.41 43.88 46.88
C ARG A 10 23.97 44.70 45.71
N SER A 11 23.16 44.97 44.68
CA SER A 11 23.45 46.02 43.70
C SER A 11 22.72 47.32 44.09
N ARG A 12 23.46 48.42 44.02
CA ARG A 12 23.10 49.76 44.48
C ARG A 12 22.14 50.44 43.51
N TYR A 13 21.18 51.15 44.08
CA TYR A 13 20.28 52.08 43.39
C TYR A 13 21.05 53.16 42.61
N SER A 14 20.58 53.47 41.40
CA SER A 14 20.69 54.83 40.85
C SER A 14 19.31 55.25 40.34
N SER A 15 18.73 56.19 41.07
CA SER A 15 17.45 56.82 40.88
C SER A 15 17.53 57.88 39.78
N ALA A 16 16.97 57.58 38.61
CA ALA A 16 16.54 58.58 37.63
C ALA A 16 15.53 57.93 36.67
N LEU A 17 14.49 58.70 36.30
CA LEU A 17 13.42 58.40 35.33
C LEU A 17 12.12 57.84 35.93
N LEU A 18 11.53 58.65 36.81
CA LEU A 18 10.08 58.73 37.02
C LEU A 18 9.55 59.90 36.17
N ALA A 19 9.18 59.64 34.91
CA ALA A 19 8.33 60.52 34.09
C ALA A 19 7.95 59.83 32.77
N ALA A 20 6.81 59.13 32.74
CA ALA A 20 5.88 59.00 31.60
C ALA A 20 4.93 57.79 31.82
N ALA A 21 3.91 57.97 32.66
CA ALA A 21 2.81 57.00 32.78
C ALA A 21 1.47 57.75 32.75
N ALA A 22 1.14 58.34 31.59
CA ALA A 22 -0.20 58.93 31.37
C ALA A 22 -0.60 59.08 29.88
N VAL A 23 -0.02 58.32 28.94
CA VAL A 23 -0.41 58.38 27.50
C VAL A 23 -0.54 56.99 26.86
N SER A 24 -0.74 55.92 27.65
CA SER A 24 -0.87 54.55 27.11
C SER A 24 -2.30 54.05 26.95
N GLY A 25 -3.30 54.68 27.58
CA GLY A 25 -4.69 54.19 27.57
C GLY A 25 -5.50 54.52 26.30
N THR A 26 -5.31 55.71 25.73
CA THR A 26 -6.08 56.15 24.54
C THR A 26 -5.51 55.62 23.23
N ALA A 27 -4.21 55.32 23.17
CA ALA A 27 -3.62 54.62 22.02
C ALA A 27 -4.10 53.15 21.94
N TYR A 28 -4.26 52.48 23.08
CA TYR A 28 -4.70 51.08 23.12
C TYR A 28 -6.16 50.89 22.65
N ALA A 29 -7.04 51.84 22.92
CA ALA A 29 -8.45 51.77 22.49
C ALA A 29 -8.65 52.18 21.01
N ALA A 30 -7.79 53.05 20.46
CA ALA A 30 -7.84 53.46 19.06
C ALA A 30 -7.24 52.40 18.11
N LEU A 31 -6.25 51.63 18.56
CA LEU A 31 -5.67 50.53 17.78
C LEU A 31 -6.57 49.27 17.73
N ASN A 32 -7.54 49.15 18.65
CA ASN A 32 -8.45 48.00 18.70
C ASN A 32 -9.80 48.23 17.99
N ARG A 33 -9.92 49.30 17.20
CA ARG A 33 -11.18 49.65 16.51
C ARG A 33 -10.99 49.79 15.00
N GLU A 34 -10.28 48.86 14.38
CA GLU A 34 -10.41 48.58 12.95
C GLU A 34 -10.58 47.08 12.75
N GLY A 35 -11.86 46.67 12.71
CA GLY A 35 -12.24 45.37 12.20
C GLY A 35 -11.91 45.31 10.70
N THR A 36 -10.76 44.74 10.40
CA THR A 36 -10.47 44.18 9.09
C THR A 36 -10.45 42.66 9.25
N SER A 37 -11.43 42.01 8.62
CA SER A 37 -11.44 40.58 8.39
C SER A 37 -10.23 40.23 7.53
N VAL A 38 -9.08 39.99 8.17
CA VAL A 38 -7.98 39.27 7.55
C VAL A 38 -8.41 37.82 7.47
N ALA A 39 -8.88 37.44 6.28
CA ALA A 39 -8.94 36.04 5.90
C ALA A 39 -7.57 35.44 6.18
N HIS A 40 -7.50 34.51 7.13
CA HIS A 40 -6.37 33.59 7.20
C HIS A 40 -6.36 32.86 5.87
N ALA A 41 -5.51 33.32 4.94
CA ALA A 41 -5.11 32.54 3.80
C ALA A 41 -4.47 31.28 4.39
N GLU A 42 -5.25 30.21 4.41
CA GLU A 42 -4.75 28.87 4.64
C GLU A 42 -3.67 28.64 3.59
N ALA A 43 -2.40 28.67 4.03
CA ALA A 43 -1.28 28.34 3.19
C ALA A 43 -1.60 26.97 2.58
N ALA A 44 -1.80 26.95 1.26
CA ALA A 44 -2.18 25.75 0.53
C ALA A 44 -1.22 24.63 0.92
N LYS A 45 -1.73 23.65 1.66
CA LYS A 45 -1.04 22.40 1.98
C LYS A 45 -0.48 21.88 0.64
N PRO A 46 0.83 21.56 0.54
CA PRO A 46 1.41 21.11 -0.72
C PRO A 46 0.54 20.00 -1.30
N ALA A 47 0.15 20.16 -2.56
CA ALA A 47 -0.76 19.25 -3.23
C ALA A 47 -0.25 17.81 -3.04
N SER A 48 -1.01 17.03 -2.27
CA SER A 48 -0.72 15.62 -2.03
C SER A 48 -0.64 14.91 -3.38
N THR A 49 0.48 14.25 -3.67
CA THR A 49 0.66 13.42 -4.88
C THR A 49 -0.23 12.16 -4.87
N THR A 50 -0.90 11.94 -3.74
CA THR A 50 -1.74 10.79 -3.40
C THR A 50 -3.19 11.23 -3.21
N ALA A 51 -4.10 10.59 -3.94
CA ALA A 51 -5.51 10.91 -3.97
C ALA A 51 -6.27 10.42 -2.74
N LEU A 52 -5.97 9.21 -2.24
CA LEU A 52 -6.63 8.61 -1.08
C LEU A 52 -5.84 8.85 0.19
N ASP A 53 -6.53 9.17 1.29
CA ASP A 53 -5.91 9.37 2.59
C ASP A 53 -6.50 8.39 3.60
N PRO A 54 -5.69 7.59 4.32
CA PRO A 54 -6.19 6.66 5.34
C PRO A 54 -6.86 7.34 6.53
N ASN A 55 -6.56 8.61 6.79
CA ASN A 55 -7.01 9.35 7.96
C ASN A 55 -8.07 10.42 7.64
N GLU A 56 -8.37 10.64 6.37
CA GLU A 56 -9.26 11.70 5.90
C GLU A 56 -10.19 11.19 4.79
N PHE A 57 -11.50 11.42 4.97
CA PHE A 57 -12.47 11.10 3.93
C PHE A 57 -12.43 12.17 2.82
N ARG A 58 -12.21 11.75 1.58
CA ARG A 58 -12.15 12.63 0.40
C ARG A 58 -13.26 12.32 -0.58
N ALA A 59 -13.94 13.35 -1.07
CA ALA A 59 -14.96 13.21 -2.09
C ALA A 59 -14.33 13.04 -3.47
N PHE A 60 -14.82 12.07 -4.25
CA PHE A 60 -14.42 11.86 -5.64
C PHE A 60 -15.61 12.03 -6.57
N LYS A 61 -15.33 12.50 -7.79
CA LYS A 61 -16.34 12.62 -8.83
C LYS A 61 -16.76 11.23 -9.31
N LEU A 62 -18.05 10.91 -9.21
CA LEU A 62 -18.59 9.68 -9.76
C LEU A 62 -18.61 9.75 -11.30
N LYS A 63 -17.87 8.86 -11.96
CA LYS A 63 -17.77 8.76 -13.42
C LYS A 63 -18.80 7.83 -14.01
N GLU A 64 -19.07 6.70 -13.34
CA GLU A 64 -19.99 5.69 -13.85
C GLU A 64 -20.68 4.95 -12.70
N LYS A 65 -21.98 4.69 -12.86
CA LYS A 65 -22.74 3.75 -12.03
C LYS A 65 -23.33 2.69 -12.94
N LYS A 66 -22.87 1.45 -12.82
CA LYS A 66 -23.36 0.30 -13.59
C LYS A 66 -24.08 -0.67 -12.67
N GLN A 67 -25.33 -0.98 -12.96
CA GLN A 67 -26.06 -2.04 -12.25
C GLN A 67 -25.57 -3.40 -12.75
N LEU A 68 -25.05 -4.23 -11.84
CA LEU A 68 -24.57 -5.58 -12.16
C LEU A 68 -25.66 -6.64 -11.91
N THR A 69 -26.40 -6.49 -10.82
CA THR A 69 -27.52 -7.38 -10.46
C THR A 69 -28.66 -6.57 -9.86
N LYS A 70 -29.75 -7.24 -9.42
CA LYS A 70 -30.89 -6.57 -8.77
C LYS A 70 -30.49 -5.77 -7.51
N ASN A 71 -29.40 -6.15 -6.82
CA ASN A 71 -28.96 -5.51 -5.57
C ASN A 71 -27.50 -5.04 -5.58
N THR A 72 -26.77 -5.17 -6.70
CA THR A 72 -25.34 -4.82 -6.78
C THR A 72 -25.09 -3.79 -7.85
N PHE A 73 -24.38 -2.72 -7.50
CA PHE A 73 -23.97 -1.64 -8.39
C PHE A 73 -22.45 -1.46 -8.34
N LEU A 74 -21.82 -1.34 -9.51
CA LEU A 74 -20.44 -0.93 -9.66
C LEU A 74 -20.38 0.58 -9.82
N TYR A 75 -19.66 1.26 -8.95
CA TYR A 75 -19.40 2.69 -9.02
C TYR A 75 -17.93 2.91 -9.43
N ARG A 76 -17.68 3.71 -10.46
CA ARG A 76 -16.34 4.14 -10.87
C ARG A 76 -16.17 5.61 -10.56
N PHE A 77 -15.16 5.94 -9.77
CA PHE A 77 -14.84 7.31 -9.41
C PHE A 77 -13.59 7.78 -10.17
N GLU A 78 -13.58 9.05 -10.54
CA GLU A 78 -12.46 9.70 -11.21
C GLU A 78 -11.47 10.21 -10.15
N LEU A 79 -10.19 9.87 -10.33
CA LEU A 79 -9.11 10.46 -9.54
C LEU A 79 -8.78 11.85 -10.10
N PRO A 80 -8.42 12.83 -9.25
CA PRO A 80 -7.97 14.13 -9.71
C PRO A 80 -6.74 14.02 -10.62
N ASP A 81 -6.65 14.91 -11.61
CA ASP A 81 -5.51 14.95 -12.53
C ASP A 81 -4.18 15.11 -11.78
N ASN A 82 -3.16 14.39 -12.24
CA ASN A 82 -1.81 14.34 -11.63
C ASN A 82 -1.73 13.74 -10.21
N GLN A 83 -2.75 13.02 -9.75
CA GLN A 83 -2.68 12.26 -8.50
C GLN A 83 -2.71 10.74 -8.74
N THR A 84 -1.85 10.02 -8.03
CA THR A 84 -1.92 8.56 -7.94
C THR A 84 -2.90 8.17 -6.85
N SER A 85 -3.49 6.96 -6.87
CA SER A 85 -4.40 6.53 -5.80
C SER A 85 -3.72 6.58 -4.41
N GLY A 86 -2.41 6.37 -4.36
CA GLY A 86 -1.63 6.18 -3.14
C GLY A 86 -1.95 4.89 -2.37
N ILE A 87 -2.77 4.02 -2.95
CA ILE A 87 -2.82 2.63 -2.54
C ILE A 87 -1.52 2.02 -3.04
N PHE A 88 -0.68 1.57 -2.10
CA PHE A 88 0.42 0.67 -2.43
C PHE A 88 -0.22 -0.65 -2.87
N THR A 89 -0.37 -0.84 -4.19
CA THR A 89 -0.90 -2.05 -4.77
C THR A 89 0.02 -3.21 -4.40
N ALA A 90 -0.39 -4.06 -3.45
CA ALA A 90 0.32 -5.31 -3.22
C ALA A 90 0.15 -6.23 -4.44
N SER A 91 1.26 -6.83 -4.85
CA SER A 91 1.39 -7.69 -6.01
C SER A 91 0.82 -9.10 -5.75
N CYS A 92 -0.03 -9.56 -6.67
CA CYS A 92 -0.46 -10.94 -6.96
C CYS A 92 -0.94 -11.89 -5.85
N LEU A 93 -2.19 -12.35 -6.01
CA LEU A 93 -2.57 -13.73 -5.67
C LEU A 93 -2.26 -14.64 -6.86
N VAL A 94 -1.18 -15.43 -6.79
CA VAL A 94 -1.05 -16.63 -7.60
C VAL A 94 -1.81 -17.73 -6.88
N THR A 95 -2.98 -18.13 -7.35
CA THR A 95 -3.71 -19.26 -6.79
C THR A 95 -3.88 -20.33 -7.84
N ARG A 96 -3.52 -21.57 -7.52
CA ARG A 96 -3.82 -22.76 -8.31
C ARG A 96 -5.12 -23.37 -7.81
N ALA A 97 -6.10 -23.58 -8.69
CA ALA A 97 -7.27 -24.41 -8.41
C ALA A 97 -7.28 -25.57 -9.42
N MET A 98 -7.35 -26.82 -8.95
CA MET A 98 -7.51 -27.97 -9.84
C MET A 98 -8.97 -28.06 -10.27
N LEU A 99 -9.22 -27.86 -11.56
CA LEU A 99 -10.56 -27.93 -12.14
C LEU A 99 -10.83 -29.32 -12.72
N LYS A 100 -10.94 -30.34 -11.86
CA LYS A 100 -11.78 -31.54 -12.04
C LYS A 100 -12.05 -32.19 -10.67
N ALA A 101 -12.99 -31.66 -9.91
CA ALA A 101 -13.60 -32.42 -8.81
C ALA A 101 -14.80 -33.18 -9.38
N LYS A 102 -14.64 -34.48 -9.64
CA LYS A 102 -15.78 -35.40 -9.59
C LYS A 102 -16.24 -35.49 -8.12
N PRO A 103 -17.50 -35.88 -7.84
CA PRO A 103 -18.08 -35.80 -6.50
C PRO A 103 -17.34 -36.62 -5.43
N GLU A 104 -16.45 -37.53 -5.83
CA GLU A 104 -15.67 -38.41 -4.95
C GLU A 104 -14.15 -38.08 -4.83
N ASP A 105 -13.61 -37.03 -5.49
CA ASP A 105 -12.15 -36.84 -5.65
C ASP A 105 -11.52 -35.64 -4.89
N ASP A 106 -10.24 -35.83 -4.56
CA ASP A 106 -9.25 -34.98 -3.86
C ASP A 106 -9.44 -33.45 -3.86
N LYS A 107 -9.21 -32.83 -2.69
CA LYS A 107 -9.21 -31.37 -2.53
C LYS A 107 -8.07 -30.72 -3.33
N PRO A 108 -8.29 -29.57 -4.00
CA PRO A 108 -7.30 -28.93 -4.87
C PRO A 108 -6.06 -28.48 -4.09
N LYS A 109 -4.88 -28.68 -4.69
CA LYS A 109 -3.60 -28.19 -4.16
C LYS A 109 -3.24 -26.82 -4.74
N ILE A 110 -3.12 -25.84 -3.87
CA ILE A 110 -2.86 -24.42 -4.11
C ILE A 110 -1.40 -24.09 -3.74
N SER A 111 -0.63 -23.60 -4.70
CA SER A 111 0.66 -22.94 -4.44
C SER A 111 0.50 -21.44 -4.66
N LEU A 112 0.86 -20.63 -3.66
CA LEU A 112 0.82 -19.17 -3.72
C LEU A 112 2.24 -18.59 -3.64
N VAL A 113 2.66 -17.92 -4.70
CA VAL A 113 3.85 -17.06 -4.69
C VAL A 113 3.38 -15.62 -4.49
N TYR A 114 3.67 -15.04 -3.34
CA TYR A 114 3.26 -13.69 -2.96
C TYR A 114 4.47 -12.76 -2.95
N ALA A 115 4.47 -11.74 -3.80
CA ALA A 115 5.59 -10.80 -3.93
C ALA A 115 5.23 -9.42 -3.36
N SER A 116 6.05 -8.92 -2.44
CA SER A 116 5.92 -7.58 -1.83
C SER A 116 7.22 -6.79 -1.88
N VAL A 117 7.18 -5.50 -1.55
CA VAL A 117 8.41 -4.68 -1.43
C VAL A 117 9.16 -5.07 -0.16
N SER A 118 8.46 -5.12 0.98
CA SER A 118 9.01 -5.55 2.27
C SER A 118 8.06 -6.52 2.97
N GLU A 119 8.51 -7.05 4.11
CA GLU A 119 7.76 -7.99 4.94
C GLU A 119 6.47 -7.39 5.52
N SER A 120 6.51 -6.10 5.87
CA SER A 120 5.35 -5.35 6.38
C SER A 120 4.31 -5.04 5.30
N ASP A 121 4.67 -5.13 4.02
CA ASP A 121 3.76 -4.89 2.90
C ASP A 121 2.99 -6.15 2.49
N ILE A 122 3.19 -7.28 3.17
CA ILE A 122 2.48 -8.52 2.89
C ILE A 122 1.08 -8.44 3.50
N ILE A 123 0.09 -8.24 2.63
CA ILE A 123 -1.30 -8.11 3.05
C ILE A 123 -1.83 -9.46 3.53
N LEU A 124 -2.51 -9.45 4.69
CA LEU A 124 -3.13 -10.62 5.32
C LEU A 124 -2.15 -11.77 5.65
N LYS A 125 -0.86 -11.46 5.83
CA LYS A 125 0.19 -12.45 6.13
C LYS A 125 -0.21 -13.43 7.24
N ASP A 126 -0.66 -12.94 8.39
CA ASP A 126 -1.04 -13.80 9.52
C ASP A 126 -2.19 -14.75 9.19
N LYS A 127 -3.15 -14.31 8.36
CA LYS A 127 -4.27 -15.15 7.92
C LYS A 127 -3.81 -16.19 6.90
N LEU A 128 -2.92 -15.82 5.98
CA LEU A 128 -2.34 -16.75 5.00
C LEU A 128 -1.49 -17.82 5.70
N ASP A 129 -0.68 -17.42 6.67
CA ASP A 129 0.15 -18.34 7.47
C ASP A 129 -0.73 -19.29 8.30
N ALA A 130 -1.78 -18.77 8.95
CA ALA A 130 -2.73 -19.59 9.69
C ALA A 130 -3.47 -20.58 8.78
N LEU A 131 -3.86 -20.14 7.57
CA LEU A 131 -4.54 -21.00 6.60
C LEU A 131 -3.61 -22.08 6.05
N ALA A 132 -2.35 -21.74 5.76
CA ALA A 132 -1.34 -22.70 5.32
C ALA A 132 -1.04 -23.73 6.41
N ALA A 133 -0.95 -23.29 7.67
CA ALA A 133 -0.76 -24.17 8.82
C ALA A 133 -1.97 -25.09 9.09
N ALA A 134 -3.19 -24.61 8.84
CA ALA A 134 -4.41 -25.41 8.95
C ALA A 134 -4.57 -26.44 7.82
N HIS A 135 -3.99 -26.16 6.64
CA HIS A 135 -4.15 -26.98 5.44
C HIS A 135 -2.82 -27.26 4.71
N PRO A 136 -1.80 -27.82 5.37
CA PRO A 136 -0.45 -27.94 4.81
C PRO A 136 -0.36 -28.87 3.58
N ALA A 137 -1.30 -29.82 3.45
CA ALA A 137 -1.38 -30.70 2.29
C ALA A 137 -2.04 -30.03 1.06
N GLN A 138 -2.71 -28.89 1.24
CA GLN A 138 -3.50 -28.20 0.22
C GLN A 138 -2.99 -26.81 -0.10
N LEU A 139 -2.43 -26.07 0.85
CA LEU A 139 -1.97 -24.70 0.65
C LEU A 139 -0.50 -24.56 1.01
N SER A 140 0.31 -24.24 0.00
CA SER A 140 1.68 -23.78 0.17
C SER A 140 1.76 -22.29 -0.15
N VAL A 141 2.36 -21.50 0.74
CA VAL A 141 2.57 -20.05 0.54
C VAL A 141 4.06 -19.77 0.61
N HIS A 142 4.60 -19.19 -0.46
CA HIS A 142 5.98 -18.73 -0.56
C HIS A 142 6.02 -17.22 -0.74
N TYR A 143 6.69 -16.54 0.18
CA TYR A 143 6.81 -15.09 0.13
C TYR A 143 8.10 -14.66 -0.56
N VAL A 144 8.01 -13.59 -1.34
CA VAL A 144 9.13 -12.94 -2.02
C VAL A 144 9.11 -11.47 -1.64
N VAL A 145 10.24 -10.93 -1.17
CA VAL A 145 10.36 -9.49 -0.85
C VAL A 145 11.53 -8.87 -1.58
N ASP A 146 11.35 -7.66 -2.11
CA ASP A 146 12.45 -6.93 -2.76
C ASP A 146 13.53 -6.54 -1.74
N LYS A 147 13.09 -6.02 -0.59
CA LYS A 147 13.94 -5.50 0.49
C LYS A 147 13.61 -6.22 1.79
N ALA A 148 14.33 -7.30 2.08
CA ALA A 148 14.23 -7.99 3.36
C ALA A 148 14.87 -7.16 4.47
N ALA A 149 14.25 -7.19 5.66
CA ALA A 149 14.79 -6.50 6.82
C ALA A 149 16.15 -7.11 7.20
N TRP A 150 17.09 -6.25 7.64
CA TRP A 150 18.37 -6.68 8.21
C TRP A 150 19.18 -7.55 7.25
N GLY A 151 19.09 -7.26 5.94
CA GLY A 151 19.80 -8.01 4.90
C GLY A 151 19.32 -9.45 4.75
N GLY A 152 18.10 -9.77 5.22
CA GLY A 152 17.52 -11.11 5.10
C GLY A 152 17.91 -12.08 6.21
N LEU A 153 18.60 -11.64 7.27
CA LEU A 153 19.09 -12.52 8.34
C LEU A 153 17.98 -13.37 9.01
N PHE A 154 16.76 -12.84 9.06
CA PHE A 154 15.59 -13.52 9.64
C PHE A 154 14.50 -13.83 8.62
N TRP A 155 14.77 -13.58 7.33
CA TRP A 155 13.78 -13.76 6.29
C TRP A 155 13.75 -15.22 5.83
N LYS A 156 12.58 -15.86 5.93
CA LYS A 156 12.38 -17.26 5.54
C LYS A 156 11.99 -17.42 4.06
N GLY A 157 11.55 -16.35 3.41
CA GLY A 157 11.17 -16.36 2.00
C GLY A 157 12.34 -16.09 1.07
N SER A 158 12.04 -15.81 -0.19
CA SER A 158 13.05 -15.35 -1.16
C SER A 158 13.22 -13.84 -1.12
N GLN A 159 14.43 -13.36 -1.37
CA GLN A 159 14.71 -11.94 -1.55
C GLN A 159 14.93 -11.62 -3.04
N GLY A 160 14.40 -10.48 -3.49
CA GLY A 160 14.51 -9.98 -4.86
C GLY A 160 13.18 -10.04 -5.63
N ARG A 161 13.28 -10.19 -6.95
CA ARG A 161 12.12 -10.27 -7.85
C ARG A 161 11.78 -11.73 -8.17
N VAL A 162 10.55 -11.96 -8.63
CA VAL A 162 10.12 -13.26 -9.14
C VAL A 162 11.01 -13.67 -10.31
N SER A 163 11.63 -14.85 -10.21
CA SER A 163 12.53 -15.41 -11.23
C SER A 163 12.01 -16.76 -11.74
N LYS A 164 12.59 -17.23 -12.85
CA LYS A 164 12.26 -18.53 -13.44
C LYS A 164 12.50 -19.68 -12.48
N GLU A 165 13.62 -19.65 -11.78
CA GLU A 165 14.07 -20.69 -10.85
C GLU A 165 13.12 -20.75 -9.66
N LEU A 166 12.72 -19.58 -9.14
CA LEU A 166 11.75 -19.49 -8.05
C LEU A 166 10.40 -20.06 -8.48
N LEU A 167 9.91 -19.70 -9.66
CA LEU A 167 8.65 -20.23 -10.18
C LEU A 167 8.73 -21.73 -10.44
N ALA A 168 9.84 -22.23 -11.00
CA ALA A 168 10.04 -23.67 -11.20
C ALA A 168 10.10 -24.47 -9.89
N ALA A 169 10.62 -23.85 -8.81
CA ALA A 169 10.71 -24.50 -7.50
C ALA A 169 9.37 -24.50 -6.75
N GLN A 170 8.57 -23.44 -6.88
CA GLN A 170 7.34 -23.25 -6.10
C GLN A 170 6.07 -23.65 -6.85
N LEU A 171 6.07 -23.60 -8.18
CA LEU A 171 4.96 -24.01 -9.02
C LEU A 171 5.13 -25.46 -9.48
N PRO A 172 4.03 -26.22 -9.57
CA PRO A 172 4.04 -27.50 -10.26
C PRO A 172 4.33 -27.30 -11.75
N ALA A 173 4.89 -28.33 -12.39
CA ALA A 173 5.13 -28.33 -13.82
C ALA A 173 3.83 -28.10 -14.63
N ALA A 174 3.97 -27.45 -15.79
CA ALA A 174 2.85 -27.17 -16.67
C ALA A 174 2.16 -28.47 -17.13
N SER A 175 0.83 -28.51 -16.99
CA SER A 175 0.00 -29.64 -17.42
C SER A 175 -1.40 -29.16 -17.81
N LYS A 176 -2.19 -30.05 -18.43
CA LYS A 176 -3.58 -29.73 -18.84
C LYS A 176 -4.53 -29.55 -17.64
N ASP A 177 -4.17 -30.05 -16.46
CA ASP A 177 -4.97 -29.94 -15.25
C ASP A 177 -4.40 -28.89 -14.26
N SER A 178 -3.38 -28.14 -14.68
CA SER A 178 -2.88 -26.98 -13.93
C SER A 178 -3.55 -25.69 -14.40
N LEU A 179 -3.88 -24.80 -13.47
CA LEU A 179 -4.31 -23.42 -13.74
C LEU A 179 -3.40 -22.49 -12.95
N VAL A 180 -2.82 -21.50 -13.64
CA VAL A 180 -2.00 -20.43 -13.06
C VAL A 180 -2.78 -19.14 -13.17
N MET A 181 -3.02 -18.51 -12.03
CA MET A 181 -3.64 -17.20 -11.94
C MET A 181 -2.57 -16.14 -11.68
N VAL A 182 -2.61 -15.03 -12.41
CA VAL A 182 -1.61 -13.96 -12.28
C VAL A 182 -2.31 -12.61 -12.19
N CYS A 183 -1.85 -11.78 -11.26
CA CYS A 183 -2.37 -10.45 -10.98
C CYS A 183 -1.21 -9.58 -10.51
N GLY A 184 -1.17 -8.30 -10.83
CA GLY A 184 -0.14 -7.44 -10.25
C GLY A 184 0.14 -6.20 -11.09
N PRO A 185 1.17 -5.42 -10.70
CA PRO A 185 1.56 -4.25 -11.44
C PRO A 185 1.94 -4.60 -12.88
N PRO A 186 1.68 -3.72 -13.87
CA PRO A 186 1.97 -4.01 -15.28
C PRO A 186 3.41 -4.47 -15.55
N GLY A 187 4.40 -3.91 -14.85
CA GLY A 187 5.80 -4.34 -14.98
C GLY A 187 6.06 -5.78 -14.51
N MET A 188 5.34 -6.24 -13.48
CA MET A 188 5.39 -7.65 -13.05
C MET A 188 4.66 -8.54 -14.06
N MET A 189 3.48 -8.13 -14.51
CA MET A 189 2.68 -8.89 -15.47
C MET A 189 3.46 -9.13 -16.77
N VAL A 190 4.13 -8.11 -17.32
CA VAL A 190 4.99 -8.25 -18.51
C VAL A 190 6.10 -9.28 -18.31
N ALA A 191 6.77 -9.28 -17.16
CA ALA A 191 7.85 -10.20 -16.86
C ALA A 191 7.36 -11.65 -16.66
N VAL A 192 6.21 -11.84 -15.99
CA VAL A 192 5.75 -13.16 -15.57
C VAL A 192 4.88 -13.84 -16.62
N SER A 193 3.88 -13.14 -17.18
CA SER A 193 2.82 -13.74 -18.01
C SER A 193 2.51 -12.99 -19.30
N GLY A 194 3.04 -11.78 -19.47
CA GLY A 194 2.48 -10.78 -20.37
C GLY A 194 1.24 -10.10 -19.78
N ASN A 195 0.97 -8.87 -20.24
CA ASN A 195 -0.26 -8.15 -19.92
C ASN A 195 -1.48 -8.80 -20.59
N LYS A 196 -2.67 -8.37 -20.16
CA LYS A 196 -3.90 -8.58 -20.93
C LYS A 196 -3.86 -7.75 -22.22
N ALA A 197 -4.61 -8.18 -23.21
CA ALA A 197 -4.74 -7.41 -24.44
C ALA A 197 -5.51 -6.09 -24.18
N PRO A 198 -5.33 -5.06 -25.03
CA PRO A 198 -6.00 -3.76 -24.85
C PRO A 198 -7.54 -3.83 -24.84
N ASP A 199 -8.10 -4.89 -25.43
CA ASP A 199 -9.54 -5.18 -25.45
C ASP A 199 -10.03 -5.93 -24.18
N TYR A 200 -9.18 -6.07 -23.17
CA TYR A 200 -9.40 -6.81 -21.93
C TYR A 200 -9.51 -8.34 -22.07
N SER A 201 -9.24 -8.89 -23.26
CA SER A 201 -9.10 -10.35 -23.41
C SER A 201 -7.81 -10.86 -22.75
N GLN A 202 -7.71 -12.18 -22.55
CA GLN A 202 -6.57 -12.79 -21.85
C GLN A 202 -5.22 -12.56 -22.56
N GLY A 203 -5.24 -12.34 -23.88
CA GLY A 203 -4.04 -12.18 -24.70
C GLY A 203 -3.13 -13.40 -24.70
N GLU A 204 -1.98 -13.28 -25.38
CA GLU A 204 -0.97 -14.34 -25.39
C GLU A 204 -0.19 -14.42 -24.08
N VAL A 205 0.21 -15.62 -23.69
CA VAL A 205 1.16 -15.81 -22.59
C VAL A 205 2.58 -15.53 -23.09
N SER A 206 3.32 -14.74 -22.32
CA SER A 206 4.74 -14.42 -22.53
C SER A 206 5.50 -14.40 -21.20
N GLY A 207 6.80 -14.10 -21.25
CA GLY A 207 7.64 -14.03 -20.04
C GLY A 207 7.95 -15.39 -19.42
N LEU A 208 8.20 -15.38 -18.11
CA LEU A 208 8.67 -16.55 -17.35
C LEU A 208 7.76 -17.77 -17.48
N LEU A 209 6.44 -17.58 -17.47
CA LEU A 209 5.49 -18.69 -17.56
C LEU A 209 5.55 -19.36 -18.94
N LYS A 210 5.74 -18.60 -20.02
CA LYS A 210 5.92 -19.18 -21.37
C LYS A 210 7.18 -20.04 -21.43
N GLU A 211 8.27 -19.57 -20.82
CA GLU A 211 9.52 -20.33 -20.76
C GLU A 211 9.44 -21.61 -19.91
N LEU A 212 8.50 -21.66 -18.96
CA LEU A 212 8.21 -22.84 -18.14
C LEU A 212 7.18 -23.79 -18.79
N GLY A 213 6.76 -23.51 -20.03
CA GLY A 213 5.84 -24.35 -20.80
C GLY A 213 4.36 -24.11 -20.51
N PHE A 214 4.02 -23.01 -19.83
CA PHE A 214 2.62 -22.58 -19.71
C PHE A 214 2.16 -21.81 -20.96
N ASP A 215 0.86 -21.88 -21.24
CA ASP A 215 0.25 -21.26 -22.40
C ASP A 215 -1.15 -20.71 -22.07
N SER A 216 -1.83 -20.13 -23.06
CA SER A 216 -3.13 -19.49 -22.85
C SER A 216 -4.24 -20.45 -22.41
N SER A 217 -4.04 -21.77 -22.46
CA SER A 217 -5.01 -22.76 -21.96
C SER A 217 -4.98 -22.93 -20.44
N ASN A 218 -3.85 -22.60 -19.79
CA ASN A 218 -3.63 -22.80 -18.36
C ASN A 218 -3.20 -21.54 -17.60
N VAL A 219 -3.13 -20.38 -18.25
CA VAL A 219 -2.84 -19.09 -17.59
C VAL A 219 -4.04 -18.15 -17.66
N TYR A 220 -4.42 -17.61 -16.51
CA TYR A 220 -5.46 -16.60 -16.38
C TYR A 220 -4.92 -15.33 -15.72
N LYS A 221 -5.15 -14.19 -16.36
CA LYS A 221 -4.67 -12.86 -15.94
C LYS A 221 -5.84 -11.99 -15.50
N PHE A 222 -5.67 -11.34 -14.34
CA PHE A 222 -6.64 -10.39 -13.79
C PHE A 222 -6.44 -8.99 -14.34
#